data_AF-A0A834MEU5-F1
#
_entry.id   AF-A0A834MEU5-F1
#
_cell.length_a   1.000
_cell.length_b   1.000
_cell.length_c   1.000
_cell.angle_alpha   90.00
_cell.angle_beta   90.00
_cell.angle_gamma   90.00
#
_symmetry.space_group_name_H-M   'P 1'
#
loop_
_entity.id
_entity.type
_entity.pdbx_description
1 polymer ?
#
loop_
_entity_poly.entity_id
_entity_poly.type
_entity_poly.pdbx_seq_one_letter_code
_entity_poly.pdbx_strand_id
1 'polypeptide(L)'
;MNINVLKNILLKCICSLSENNLVLTARIFEHELDLLESDDIVKVLKDLSVLELCLIIAMKHHSEIYDNQPMNFEMVYSRYVKFANKHASIQTVQRPVVMKAFEHIEKLELVSMISQGTSRVQKDYQFFKLLVTSQQISEAISKSHGVPTEIVQWANSSLT
;
A
#
# COMPACT_ATOMS: atom_id res chain seq x y z
N MET A 1 10.75 -0.96 26.44
CA MET A 1 11.20 -2.06 25.55
C MET A 1 11.20 -3.37 26.35
N ASN A 2 10.49 -4.40 25.87
CA ASN A 2 10.41 -5.71 26.55
C ASN A 2 11.75 -6.45 26.43
N ILE A 3 12.18 -7.18 27.47
CA ILE A 3 13.44 -7.93 27.48
C ILE A 3 13.55 -8.97 26.34
N ASN A 4 12.43 -9.53 25.89
CA ASN A 4 12.40 -10.45 24.76
C ASN A 4 12.64 -9.75 23.42
N VAL A 5 12.16 -8.51 23.26
CA VAL A 5 12.43 -7.69 22.07
C VAL A 5 13.91 -7.33 22.02
N LEU A 6 14.50 -6.94 23.16
CA LEU A 6 15.94 -6.70 23.26
C LEU A 6 16.76 -7.93 22.87
N LYS A 7 16.40 -9.12 23.40
CA LYS A 7 17.08 -10.37 23.06
C LYS A 7 17.00 -10.69 21.56
N ASN A 8 15.84 -10.46 20.93
CA ASN A 8 15.67 -10.71 19.51
C ASN A 8 16.54 -9.78 18.65
N ILE A 9 16.62 -8.49 18.99
CA ILE A 9 17.51 -7.54 18.29
C ILE A 9 18.97 -7.98 18.45
N LEU A 10 19.41 -8.27 19.67
CA LEU A 10 20.78 -8.70 19.94
C LEU A 10 21.15 -9.97 19.17
N LEU A 11 20.23 -10.94 19.09
CA LEU A 11 20.44 -12.15 18.32
C LEU A 11 20.63 -11.84 16.83
N LYS A 12 19.78 -10.98 16.24
CA LYS A 12 19.93 -10.56 14.84
C LYS A 12 21.25 -9.84 14.58
N CYS A 13 21.67 -8.93 15.47
CA CYS A 13 22.96 -8.25 15.39
C CYS A 13 24.14 -9.24 15.41
N ILE A 14 24.07 -10.30 16.21
CA ILE A 14 25.11 -11.33 16.26
C ILE A 14 25.09 -12.17 14.98
N CYS A 15 23.90 -12.52 14.48
CA CYS A 15 23.74 -13.30 13.25
C CYS A 15 24.18 -12.55 11.98
N SER A 16 24.24 -11.22 11.99
CA SER A 16 24.72 -10.42 10.85
C SER A 16 26.25 -10.29 10.80
N LEU A 17 26.97 -10.77 11.82
CA LEU A 17 28.42 -10.87 11.79
C LEU A 17 28.86 -11.93 10.78
N SER A 18 29.97 -11.67 10.10
CA SER A 18 30.57 -12.59 9.14
C SER A 18 32.08 -12.60 9.29
N GLU A 19 32.77 -13.51 8.59
CA GLU A 19 34.25 -13.55 8.59
C GLU A 19 34.87 -12.22 8.16
N ASN A 20 34.16 -11.43 7.35
CA ASN A 20 34.59 -10.10 6.89
C ASN A 20 34.16 -8.95 7.83
N ASN A 21 33.30 -9.21 8.82
CA ASN A 21 32.81 -8.21 9.76
C ASN A 21 32.49 -8.86 11.13
N LEU A 22 33.52 -8.99 11.97
CA LEU A 22 33.46 -9.63 13.28
C LEU A 22 33.17 -8.66 14.43
N VAL A 23 33.12 -7.36 14.16
CA VAL A 23 32.96 -6.33 15.19
C VAL A 23 31.52 -5.82 15.19
N LEU A 24 30.86 -5.95 16.33
CA LEU A 24 29.59 -5.28 16.57
C LEU A 24 29.82 -3.76 16.60
N THR A 25 29.27 -3.06 15.61
CA THR A 25 29.32 -1.60 15.52
C THR A 25 27.94 -1.00 15.73
N ALA A 26 27.86 0.26 16.15
CA ALA A 26 26.59 0.98 16.32
C ALA A 26 25.70 0.90 15.07
N ARG A 27 26.30 0.91 13.87
CA ARG A 27 25.58 0.79 12.59
C ARG A 27 24.78 -0.50 12.44
N ILE A 28 25.28 -1.62 12.99
CA ILE A 28 24.55 -2.90 12.96
C ILE A 28 23.30 -2.79 13.82
N PHE A 29 23.40 -2.15 14.99
CA PHE A 29 22.26 -1.93 15.87
C PHE A 29 21.25 -0.97 15.27
N GLU A 30 21.70 0.13 14.68
CA GLU A 30 20.85 1.10 13.98
C GLU A 30 20.07 0.38 12.86
N HIS A 31 20.75 -0.41 12.02
CA HIS A 31 20.11 -1.18 10.97
C HIS A 31 19.06 -2.18 11.47
N GLU A 32 19.39 -2.98 12.50
CA GLU A 32 18.43 -3.96 13.03
C GLU A 32 17.25 -3.30 13.75
N LEU A 33 17.46 -2.11 14.32
CA LEU A 33 16.39 -1.32 14.90
C LEU A 33 15.48 -0.73 13.81
N ASP A 34 16.05 -0.19 12.74
CA ASP A 34 15.30 0.28 11.57
C ASP A 34 14.44 -0.83 10.96
N LEU A 35 14.98 -2.05 10.86
CA LEU A 35 14.22 -3.22 10.39
C LEU A 35 13.09 -3.62 11.34
N LEU A 36 13.28 -3.47 12.66
CA LEU A 36 12.23 -3.76 13.63
C LEU A 36 11.11 -2.72 13.60
N GLU A 37 11.45 -1.45 13.40
CA GLU A 37 10.50 -0.34 13.34
C GLU A 37 9.84 -0.20 11.97
N SER A 38 10.37 -0.86 10.95
CA SER A 38 9.82 -0.82 9.60
C SER A 38 8.41 -1.40 9.53
N ASP A 39 7.49 -0.63 8.95
CA ASP A 39 6.11 -1.06 8.73
C ASP A 39 6.04 -1.99 7.50
N ASP A 40 5.70 -3.26 7.73
CA ASP A 40 5.59 -4.26 6.66
C ASP A 40 4.49 -3.91 5.65
N ILE A 41 3.41 -3.22 6.07
CA ILE A 41 2.38 -2.74 5.14
C ILE A 41 2.98 -1.70 4.19
N VAL A 42 3.84 -0.80 4.69
CA VAL A 42 4.53 0.19 3.85
C VAL A 42 5.46 -0.49 2.85
N LYS A 43 6.10 -1.61 3.21
CA LYS A 43 6.90 -2.40 2.25
C LYS A 43 6.03 -3.01 1.15
N VAL A 44 4.92 -3.66 1.53
CA VAL A 44 3.97 -4.22 0.55
C VAL A 44 3.44 -3.15 -0.40
N LEU A 45 3.11 -1.96 0.12
CA LEU A 45 2.66 -0.83 -0.69
C LEU A 45 3.72 -0.33 -1.68
N LYS A 46 5.01 -0.41 -1.35
CA LYS A 46 6.12 -0.04 -2.25
C LYS A 46 6.34 -1.04 -3.38
N ASP A 47 5.96 -2.30 -3.16
CA ASP A 47 6.11 -3.38 -4.15
C ASP A 47 4.92 -3.47 -5.13
N LEU A 48 3.89 -2.64 -4.94
CA LEU A 48 2.74 -2.55 -5.84
C LEU A 48 3.14 -2.02 -7.21
N SER A 49 2.48 -2.53 -8.25
CA SER A 49 2.56 -1.93 -9.58
C SER A 49 1.98 -0.51 -9.59
N VAL A 50 2.37 0.29 -10.58
CA VAL A 50 1.85 1.64 -10.77
C VAL A 50 0.31 1.67 -10.83
N LEU A 51 -0.30 0.68 -11.50
CA LEU A 51 -1.76 0.56 -11.58
C LEU A 51 -2.38 0.31 -10.20
N GLU A 52 -1.83 -0.61 -9.43
CA GLU A 52 -2.35 -0.94 -8.09
C GLU A 52 -2.19 0.23 -7.14
N LEU A 53 -1.06 0.93 -7.21
CA LEU A 53 -0.83 2.16 -6.46
C LEU A 53 -1.87 3.23 -6.81
N CYS A 54 -2.20 3.40 -8.10
CA CYS A 54 -3.29 4.30 -8.51
C CYS A 54 -4.64 3.90 -7.92
N LEU A 55 -4.95 2.59 -7.82
CA LEU A 55 -6.18 2.12 -7.20
C LEU A 55 -6.18 2.37 -5.69
N ILE A 56 -5.07 2.13 -4.99
CA ILE A 56 -4.91 2.46 -3.57
C ILE A 56 -5.11 3.95 -3.32
N ILE A 57 -4.57 4.83 -4.17
CA ILE A 57 -4.78 6.28 -4.08
C ILE A 57 -6.25 6.63 -4.33
N ALA A 58 -6.91 6.01 -5.30
CA ALA A 58 -8.35 6.21 -5.52
C ALA A 58 -9.19 5.79 -4.30
N MET A 59 -8.83 4.69 -3.65
CA MET A 59 -9.47 4.22 -2.41
C MET A 59 -9.22 5.18 -1.25
N LYS A 60 -7.97 5.65 -1.06
CA LYS A 60 -7.62 6.69 -0.07
C LYS A 60 -8.50 7.92 -0.23
N HIS A 61 -8.60 8.46 -1.44
CA HIS A 61 -9.43 9.63 -1.70
C HIS A 61 -10.91 9.36 -1.44
N HIS A 62 -11.41 8.16 -1.77
CA HIS A 62 -12.78 7.79 -1.42
C HIS A 62 -12.99 7.78 0.11
N SER A 63 -12.10 7.11 0.85
CA SER A 63 -12.16 7.07 2.30
C SER A 63 -12.07 8.46 2.95
N GLU A 64 -11.25 9.36 2.41
CA GLU A 64 -11.12 10.74 2.91
C GLU A 64 -12.37 11.59 2.61
N ILE A 65 -12.98 11.45 1.42
CA ILE A 65 -14.15 12.24 1.00
C ILE A 65 -15.43 11.76 1.71
N TYR A 66 -15.54 10.46 1.94
CA TYR A 66 -16.74 9.82 2.47
C TYR A 66 -16.52 9.25 3.87
N ASP A 67 -15.66 9.84 4.70
CA ASP A 67 -15.46 9.46 6.12
C ASP A 67 -15.35 7.93 6.37
N ASN A 68 -14.48 7.27 5.62
CA ASN A 68 -14.23 5.81 5.65
C ASN A 68 -15.46 4.93 5.35
N GLN A 69 -16.46 5.46 4.62
CA GLN A 69 -17.55 4.64 4.10
C GLN A 69 -17.02 3.54 3.16
N PRO A 70 -17.72 2.39 3.08
CA PRO A 70 -17.36 1.31 2.18
C PRO A 70 -17.41 1.71 0.70
N MET A 71 -16.53 1.13 -0.10
CA MET A 71 -16.45 1.36 -1.54
C MET A 71 -16.59 0.07 -2.34
N ASN A 72 -17.11 0.16 -3.56
CA ASN A 72 -17.10 -0.96 -4.50
C ASN A 72 -16.14 -0.69 -5.67
N PHE A 73 -15.94 -1.69 -6.53
CA PHE A 73 -15.03 -1.57 -7.67
C PHE A 73 -15.40 -0.41 -8.59
N GLU A 74 -16.68 -0.16 -8.86
CA GLU A 74 -17.12 0.93 -9.76
C GLU A 74 -16.72 2.31 -9.26
N MET A 75 -16.86 2.56 -7.96
CA MET A 75 -16.47 3.83 -7.34
C MET A 75 -14.96 4.07 -7.49
N VAL A 76 -14.15 3.04 -7.25
CA VAL A 76 -12.68 3.12 -7.40
C VAL A 76 -12.29 3.27 -8.87
N TYR A 77 -12.86 2.45 -9.75
CA TYR A 77 -12.59 2.45 -11.19
C TYR A 77 -12.94 3.80 -11.83
N SER A 78 -14.10 4.36 -11.52
CA SER A 78 -14.52 5.65 -12.07
C SER A 78 -13.56 6.79 -11.68
N ARG A 79 -13.01 6.75 -10.46
CA ARG A 79 -12.03 7.73 -9.98
C ARG A 79 -10.68 7.53 -10.68
N TYR A 80 -10.22 6.29 -10.82
CA TYR A 80 -9.02 5.96 -11.59
C TYR A 80 -9.12 6.44 -13.05
N VAL A 81 -10.23 6.16 -13.74
CA VAL A 81 -10.44 6.57 -15.14
C VAL A 81 -10.44 8.09 -15.28
N LYS A 82 -11.09 8.82 -14.36
CA LYS A 82 -11.06 10.29 -14.34
C LYS A 82 -9.63 10.83 -14.21
N PHE A 83 -8.78 10.18 -13.44
CA PHE A 83 -7.37 10.54 -13.30
C PHE A 83 -6.57 10.18 -14.56
N ALA A 84 -6.65 8.92 -15.03
CA ALA A 84 -5.93 8.46 -16.22
C ALA A 84 -6.26 9.31 -17.47
N ASN A 85 -7.52 9.67 -17.67
CA ASN A 85 -7.93 10.49 -18.82
C ASN A 85 -7.42 11.94 -18.77
N LYS A 86 -7.06 12.46 -17.59
CA LYS A 86 -6.50 13.81 -17.43
C LYS A 86 -4.98 13.85 -17.65
N HIS A 87 -4.29 12.72 -17.52
CA HIS A 87 -2.84 12.63 -17.55
C HIS A 87 -2.38 11.69 -18.66
N ALA A 88 -1.92 12.24 -19.79
CA ALA A 88 -1.52 11.47 -20.97
C ALA A 88 -0.36 10.47 -20.74
N SER A 89 0.43 10.67 -19.68
CA SER A 89 1.50 9.75 -19.26
C SER A 89 0.96 8.47 -18.61
N ILE A 90 -0.32 8.43 -18.24
CA ILE A 90 -0.97 7.29 -17.61
C ILE A 90 -1.80 6.59 -18.67
N GLN A 91 -1.34 5.42 -19.08
CA GLN A 91 -2.07 4.62 -20.05
C GLN A 91 -3.44 4.23 -19.49
N THR A 92 -4.49 4.47 -20.27
CA THR A 92 -5.83 3.97 -19.95
C THR A 92 -5.81 2.45 -20.08
N VAL A 93 -5.88 1.76 -18.93
CA VAL A 93 -5.85 0.30 -18.87
C VAL A 93 -7.25 -0.27 -19.09
N GLN A 94 -7.35 -1.39 -19.80
CA GLN A 94 -8.63 -2.07 -20.02
C GLN A 94 -9.24 -2.53 -18.69
N ARG A 95 -10.55 -2.34 -18.54
CA ARG A 95 -11.30 -2.68 -17.32
C ARG A 95 -11.00 -4.09 -16.75
N PRO A 96 -10.89 -5.18 -17.54
CA PRO A 96 -10.57 -6.50 -16.99
C PRO A 96 -9.19 -6.57 -16.33
N VAL A 97 -8.22 -5.77 -16.80
CA VAL A 97 -6.88 -5.69 -16.19
C VAL A 97 -6.93 -4.90 -14.89
N VAL A 98 -7.73 -3.82 -14.85
CA VAL A 98 -7.97 -3.06 -13.61
C VAL A 98 -8.66 -3.92 -12.56
N MET A 99 -9.61 -4.76 -12.96
CA MET A 99 -10.25 -5.74 -12.06
C MET A 99 -9.23 -6.74 -11.51
N LYS A 100 -8.33 -7.29 -12.33
CA LYS A 100 -7.28 -8.20 -11.86
C LYS A 100 -6.34 -7.53 -10.85
N ALA A 101 -5.99 -6.26 -11.05
CA ALA A 101 -5.21 -5.50 -10.09
C ALA A 101 -5.97 -5.30 -8.76
N PHE A 102 -7.27 -5.00 -8.83
CA PHE A 102 -8.11 -4.90 -7.63
C PHE A 102 -8.18 -6.23 -6.86
N GLU A 103 -8.38 -7.35 -7.55
CA GLU A 103 -8.37 -8.69 -6.95
C GLU A 103 -7.01 -9.05 -6.34
N HIS A 104 -5.90 -8.55 -6.91
CA HIS A 104 -4.58 -8.74 -6.32
C HIS A 104 -4.41 -7.93 -5.03
N ILE A 105 -4.87 -6.68 -4.99
CA ILE A 105 -4.91 -5.84 -3.77
C ILE A 105 -5.72 -6.52 -2.66
N GLU A 106 -6.85 -7.15 -3.01
CA GLU A 106 -7.65 -7.95 -2.07
C GLU A 106 -6.86 -9.15 -1.54
N LYS A 107 -6.16 -9.90 -2.40
CA LYS A 107 -5.31 -11.04 -1.98
C LYS A 107 -4.15 -10.63 -1.07
N LEU A 108 -3.67 -9.39 -1.19
CA LEU A 108 -2.66 -8.81 -0.31
C LEU A 108 -3.25 -8.29 1.02
N GLU A 109 -4.55 -8.46 1.26
CA GLU A 109 -5.26 -8.01 2.46
C GLU A 109 -5.16 -6.50 2.71
N LEU A 110 -4.93 -5.70 1.66
CA LEU A 110 -4.93 -4.23 1.74
C LEU A 110 -6.37 -3.67 1.74
N VAL A 111 -7.33 -4.47 1.30
CA VAL A 111 -8.77 -4.22 1.37
C VAL A 111 -9.49 -5.47 1.88
N SER A 112 -10.64 -5.31 2.53
CA SER A 112 -11.48 -6.44 2.94
C SER A 112 -12.95 -6.24 2.59
N MET A 113 -13.59 -7.33 2.18
CA MET A 113 -15.02 -7.34 1.88
C MET A 113 -15.86 -7.24 3.16
N ILE A 114 -16.93 -6.44 3.13
CA ILE A 114 -17.76 -6.13 4.32
C ILE A 114 -18.90 -7.14 4.52
N SER A 115 -19.26 -7.93 3.51
CA SER A 115 -20.32 -8.94 3.63
C SER A 115 -19.90 -10.28 3.04
N GLN A 116 -19.83 -11.30 3.89
CA GLN A 116 -19.73 -12.71 3.51
C GLN A 116 -21.12 -13.35 3.26
N GLY A 117 -22.14 -12.54 2.97
CA GLY A 117 -23.51 -13.00 2.75
C GLY A 117 -23.62 -13.89 1.50
N THR A 118 -24.28 -15.03 1.64
CA THR A 118 -24.43 -16.14 0.67
C THR A 118 -25.16 -15.82 -0.64
N SER A 119 -25.40 -14.55 -0.96
CA SER A 119 -26.00 -14.10 -2.21
C SER A 119 -24.92 -13.73 -3.21
N ARG A 120 -25.01 -14.30 -4.42
CA ARG A 120 -24.14 -14.02 -5.58
C ARG A 120 -24.31 -12.57 -6.08
N VAL A 121 -23.89 -11.59 -5.28
CA VAL A 121 -23.73 -10.21 -5.73
C VAL A 121 -22.59 -10.21 -6.75
N GLN A 122 -22.80 -9.58 -7.90
CA GLN A 122 -21.73 -9.43 -8.89
C GLN A 122 -20.55 -8.72 -8.23
N LYS A 123 -19.32 -9.20 -8.47
CA LYS A 123 -18.08 -8.71 -7.83
C LYS A 123 -17.95 -7.19 -7.84
N ASP A 124 -18.36 -6.56 -8.95
CA ASP A 124 -18.27 -5.12 -9.17
C ASP A 124 -19.09 -4.27 -8.16
N TYR A 125 -20.10 -4.87 -7.52
CA TYR A 125 -20.99 -4.22 -6.54
C TYR A 125 -20.77 -4.69 -5.10
N GLN A 126 -19.80 -5.56 -4.85
CA GLN A 126 -19.41 -5.91 -3.49
C GLN A 126 -18.72 -4.71 -2.83
N PHE A 127 -19.04 -4.49 -1.55
CA PHE A 127 -18.45 -3.40 -0.77
C PHE A 127 -17.23 -3.88 -0.01
N PHE A 128 -16.20 -3.06 -0.06
CA PHE A 128 -14.89 -3.26 0.53
C PHE A 128 -14.52 -2.09 1.45
N LYS A 129 -13.70 -2.38 2.46
CA LYS A 129 -13.07 -1.42 3.34
C LYS A 129 -11.57 -1.40 3.08
N LEU A 130 -10.98 -0.21 3.02
CA LEU A 130 -9.53 -0.03 2.97
C LEU A 130 -8.94 -0.36 4.35
N LEU A 131 -7.92 -1.23 4.39
CA LEU A 131 -7.26 -1.68 5.61
C LEU A 131 -5.95 -0.96 5.90
N VAL A 132 -5.51 -0.10 4.99
CA VAL A 132 -4.32 0.72 5.12
C VAL A 132 -4.67 2.18 5.44
N THR A 133 -3.80 2.84 6.20
CA THR A 133 -3.99 4.24 6.61
C THR A 133 -3.46 5.21 5.56
N SER A 134 -4.01 6.44 5.51
CA SER A 134 -3.47 7.50 4.64
C SER A 134 -1.99 7.80 4.92
N GLN A 135 -1.54 7.65 6.17
CA GLN A 135 -0.13 7.83 6.52
C GLN A 135 0.77 6.76 5.88
N GLN A 136 0.40 5.48 5.96
CA GLN A 136 1.15 4.39 5.33
C GLN A 136 1.24 4.55 3.80
N ILE A 137 0.13 4.94 3.17
CA ILE A 137 0.10 5.21 1.73
C ILE A 137 1.02 6.38 1.36
N SER A 138 0.96 7.47 2.13
CA SER A 138 1.79 8.66 1.88
C SER A 138 3.29 8.36 2.09
N GLU A 139 3.61 7.56 3.11
CA GLU A 139 4.97 7.11 3.36
C GLU A 139 5.49 6.20 2.23
N ALA A 140 4.67 5.26 1.76
CA ALA A 140 5.04 4.40 0.64
C ALA A 140 5.35 5.24 -0.60
N ILE A 141 4.47 6.16 -0.98
CA ILE A 141 4.62 7.00 -2.18
C ILE A 141 5.84 7.90 -2.12
N SER A 142 6.09 8.54 -0.96
CA SER A 142 7.24 9.46 -0.81
C SER A 142 8.60 8.76 -0.88
N LYS A 143 8.66 7.48 -0.53
CA LYS A 143 9.89 6.67 -0.50
C LYS A 143 10.03 5.71 -1.70
N SER A 144 9.05 5.65 -2.60
CA SER A 144 9.09 4.77 -3.78
C SER A 144 9.90 5.38 -4.92
N HIS A 145 10.79 4.58 -5.51
CA HIS A 145 11.56 4.97 -6.70
C HIS A 145 10.77 4.58 -7.96
N GLY A 146 10.78 5.45 -8.98
CA GLY A 146 10.16 5.14 -10.28
C GLY A 146 8.64 5.40 -10.36
N VAL A 147 8.03 6.01 -9.34
CA VAL A 147 6.63 6.45 -9.40
C VAL A 147 6.54 7.74 -10.24
N PRO A 148 5.71 7.79 -11.30
CA PRO A 148 5.45 9.00 -12.05
C PRO A 148 5.05 10.19 -11.17
N THR A 149 5.55 11.37 -11.50
CA THR A 149 5.33 12.61 -10.74
C THR A 149 3.85 12.95 -10.57
N GLU A 150 3.03 12.65 -11.58
CA GLU A 150 1.60 12.90 -11.63
C GLU A 150 0.85 12.07 -10.59
N ILE A 151 1.34 10.86 -10.30
CA ILE A 151 0.77 9.98 -9.27
C ILE A 151 1.10 10.51 -7.88
N VAL A 152 2.34 10.97 -7.68
CA VAL A 152 2.75 11.61 -6.42
C VAL A 152 1.94 12.88 -6.17
N GLN A 153 1.76 13.72 -7.19
CA GLN A 153 0.93 14.92 -7.11
C GLN A 153 -0.53 14.59 -6.82
N TRP A 154 -1.07 13.58 -7.49
CA TRP A 154 -2.45 13.17 -7.28
C TRP A 154 -2.68 12.64 -5.87
N ALA A 155 -1.78 11.81 -5.34
CA ALA A 155 -1.88 11.27 -3.98
C ALA A 155 -1.89 12.35 -2.87
N ASN A 156 -1.16 13.44 -3.13
CA ASN A 156 -1.06 14.59 -2.23
C ASN A 156 -2.18 15.63 -2.44
N SER A 157 -2.95 15.53 -3.53
CA SER A 157 -4.00 16.49 -3.84
C SER A 157 -5.25 16.21 -2.99
N SER A 158 -5.68 17.19 -2.20
CA SER A 158 -6.85 17.07 -1.31
C SER A 158 -8.21 17.22 -2.02
N LEU A 159 -8.29 17.15 -3.36
CA LEU A 159 -9.38 17.78 -4.11
C LEU A 159 -10.23 16.82 -4.96
N THR A 160 -11.50 16.71 -4.51
CA THR A 160 -12.77 16.82 -5.26
C THR A 160 -12.90 16.11 -6.61
#